data_AF-A0A920HUU4-F1
#
_entry.id   AF-A0A920HUU4-F1
#
_cell.length_a   1.000
_cell.length_b   1.000
_cell.length_c   1.000
_cell.angle_alpha   90.00
_cell.angle_beta   90.00
_cell.angle_gamma   90.00
#
_symmetry.space_group_name_H-M   'P 1'
#
loop_
_entity.id
_entity.type
_entity.pdbx_description
1 polymer ?
#
loop_
_entity_poly.entity_id
_entity_poly.type
_entity_poly.pdbx_seq_one_letter_code
_entity_poly.pdbx_strand_id
1 'polypeptide(L)' 'MRDLTTKVANTDIGKKVKIKLIRFGKEVELKVKIGRLEGNENKVNEDPLVIDKILGLGLGD' A
#
# COMPACT_ATOMS: atom_id res chain seq x y z
N MET A 1 2.87 -4.74 -17.86
CA MET A 1 1.74 -4.95 -16.91
C MET A 1 1.53 -6.43 -16.55
N ARG A 2 1.76 -7.40 -17.47
CA ARG A 2 1.62 -8.85 -17.25
C ARG A 2 2.42 -9.41 -16.06
N ASP A 3 3.63 -8.91 -15.84
CA ASP A 3 4.61 -9.51 -14.92
C ASP A 3 4.22 -9.42 -13.43
N LEU A 4 3.72 -8.26 -13.00
CA LEU A 4 3.32 -8.04 -11.60
C LEU A 4 2.08 -8.86 -11.22
N THR A 5 1.04 -8.82 -12.05
CA THR A 5 -0.21 -9.53 -11.79
C THR A 5 0.03 -11.04 -11.71
N THR A 6 0.88 -11.59 -12.60
CA THR A 6 1.27 -13.01 -12.55
C THR A 6 2.07 -13.34 -11.28
N LYS A 7 3.02 -12.48 -10.87
CA LYS A 7 3.76 -12.68 -9.61
C LYS A 7 2.85 -12.66 -8.39
N VAL A 8 1.87 -11.76 -8.35
CA VAL A 8 0.89 -11.68 -7.27
C VAL A 8 0.00 -12.93 -7.26
N ALA A 9 -0.50 -13.37 -8.43
CA ALA A 9 -1.33 -14.57 -8.54
C ALA A 9 -0.60 -15.87 -8.14
N ASN A 10 0.71 -15.95 -8.41
CA ASN A 10 1.54 -17.09 -8.03
C ASN A 10 2.04 -17.05 -6.57
N THR A 11 1.71 -16.01 -5.80
CA THR A 11 2.11 -15.89 -4.40
C THR A 11 1.00 -16.39 -3.48
N ASP A 12 1.35 -17.22 -2.50
CA ASP A 12 0.39 -17.74 -1.53
C ASP A 12 -0.31 -16.62 -0.75
N ILE A 13 -1.61 -16.79 -0.53
CA ILE A 13 -2.43 -15.90 0.28
C ILE A 13 -1.86 -15.83 1.71
N GLY A 14 -1.80 -14.63 2.25
CA GLY A 14 -1.32 -14.36 3.60
C GLY A 14 0.18 -14.15 3.70
N LYS A 15 0.96 -14.40 2.64
CA LYS A 15 2.39 -14.07 2.62
C LYS A 15 2.60 -12.55 2.66
N LYS A 16 3.64 -12.16 3.40
CA LYS A 16 4.13 -10.78 3.44
C LYS A 16 5.17 -10.61 2.35
N VAL A 17 4.97 -9.61 1.49
CA VAL A 17 5.83 -9.32 0.34
C VAL A 17 6.32 -7.89 0.45
N LYS A 18 7.58 -7.68 0.08
CA LYS A 18 8.19 -6.36 0.02
C LYS A 18 8.05 -5.80 -1.38
N ILE A 19 7.45 -4.63 -1.52
CA ILE A 19 7.22 -3.96 -2.81
C ILE A 19 7.98 -2.64 -2.79
N LYS A 20 8.80 -2.44 -3.83
CA LYS A 20 9.40 -1.14 -4.13
C LYS A 20 8.55 -0.42 -5.16
N LEU A 21 8.21 0.83 -4.89
CA LEU A 21 7.39 1.66 -5.76
C LEU A 21 7.94 3.08 -5.84
N ILE A 22 7.74 3.73 -6.97
CA ILE A 22 8.12 5.12 -7.17
C ILE A 22 6.85 5.96 -7.01
N ARG A 23 6.84 6.87 -6.05
CA ARG A 23 5.74 7.80 -5.82
C ARG A 23 6.30 9.21 -5.71
N PHE A 24 5.77 10.16 -6.50
CA PHE A 24 6.25 11.54 -6.55
C PHE A 24 7.77 11.65 -6.77
N GLY A 25 8.33 10.80 -7.63
CA GLY A 25 9.76 10.77 -7.94
C GLY A 25 10.66 10.22 -6.82
N LYS A 26 10.09 9.68 -5.73
CA LYS A 26 10.83 9.05 -4.63
C LYS A 26 10.60 7.55 -4.62
N GLU A 27 11.64 6.78 -4.32
CA GLU A 27 11.53 5.36 -4.04
C GLU A 27 10.95 5.14 -2.64
N VAL A 28 9.94 4.29 -2.54
CA VAL A 28 9.29 3.90 -1.31
C VAL A 28 9.23 2.37 -1.25
N GLU A 29 9.52 1.82 -0.08
CA GLU A 29 9.47 0.39 0.17
C GLU A 29 8.35 0.07 1.16
N LEU A 30 7.42 -0.80 0.77
CA LEU A 30 6.29 -1.22 1.60
C LEU A 30 6.31 -2.72 1.85
N LYS A 31 5.91 -3.13 3.05
CA LYS A 31 5.61 -4.54 3.38
C LYS A 31 4.10 -4.72 3.36
N VAL A 32 3.59 -5.53 2.42
CA VAL A 32 2.16 -5.78 2.25
C VAL A 32 1.85 -7.26 2.43
N LYS A 33 0.62 -7.58 2.84
CA LYS A 33 0.12 -8.96 2.95
C LYS A 33 -0.75 -9.27 1.73
N ILE A 34 -0.49 -10.36 1.02
CA ILE A 34 -1.32 -10.79 -0.11
C ILE A 34 -2.66 -11.30 0.41
N GLY A 35 -3.76 -10.75 -0.11
CA GLY A 35 -5.12 -11.15 0.20
C GLY A 35 -5.78 -11.91 -0.96
N ARG A 36 -6.99 -12.41 -0.72
CA ARG A 36 -7.87 -12.89 -1.81
C ARG A 36 -8.48 -11.70 -2.53
N LEU A 37 -8.62 -11.81 -3.85
CA LEU A 37 -9.28 -10.78 -4.65
C LEU A 37 -10.80 -10.81 -4.41
N GLU A 38 -11.37 -12.01 -4.35
CA GLU A 38 -12.77 -12.22 -3.97
C GLU A 38 -12.98 -12.12 -2.45
N GLY A 39 -14.00 -11.36 -2.03
CA GLY A 39 -14.42 -11.25 -0.63
C GLY A 39 -13.78 -10.11 0.18
N ASN A 40 -13.08 -9.15 -0.45
CA ASN A 40 -12.51 -7.98 0.23
C ASN A 40 -13.36 -6.70 0.12
N GLU A 41 -14.66 -6.84 -0.16
CA GLU A 41 -15.59 -5.73 -0.40
C GLU A 41 -15.91 -4.94 0.89
N ASN A 42 -15.65 -5.54 2.06
CA ASN A 42 -16.06 -5.02 3.37
C ASN A 42 -14.90 -4.79 4.37
N LYS A 43 -13.64 -4.86 3.95
CA LYS A 43 -12.50 -4.63 4.87
C LYS A 43 -11.49 -3.65 4.27
N VAL A 44 -11.94 -2.41 4.09
CA VAL A 44 -11.04 -1.28 4.33
C VAL A 44 -10.76 -1.33 5.82
N ASN A 45 -9.54 -1.72 6.22
CA ASN A 45 -9.15 -1.62 7.63
C ASN A 45 -9.37 -0.15 8.03
N GLU A 46 -10.36 0.10 8.88
CA GLU A 46 -10.47 1.30 9.68
C GLU A 46 -9.38 1.25 10.76
N ASP A 47 -8.11 1.21 10.34
CA ASP A 47 -7.08 1.75 11.19
C ASP A 47 -7.26 3.27 11.09
N PRO A 48 -7.63 3.99 12.17
CA PRO A 48 -7.64 5.43 12.12
C PRO A 48 -6.24 5.86 11.71
N LEU A 49 -6.14 6.47 10.52
CA LEU A 49 -4.99 7.26 10.13
C LEU A 49 -4.86 8.35 11.20
N VAL A 50 -4.08 8.07 12.24
CA VAL A 50 -3.48 9.12 13.08
C VAL A 50 -2.52 9.83 12.15
N ILE A 51 -3.07 10.79 11.40
CA ILE A 51 -2.30 11.80 10.70
C ILE A 51 -1.72 12.66 11.81
N ASP A 52 -0.58 12.24 12.35
CA ASP A 52 0.27 13.17 13.09
C ASP A 52 0.52 14.34 12.14
N LYS A 53 0.00 15.51 12.52
CA LYS A 53 0.15 16.78 11.82
C LYS A 53 1.57 16.88 11.29
N ILE A 54 1.75 16.68 10.00
CA ILE A 54 2.98 17.04 9.30
C ILE A 54 3.13 18.54 9.53
N LEU A 55 4.18 18.90 10.29
CA LEU A 55 4.53 20.27 10.63
C LEU A 55 4.64 21.14 9.37
N GLY A 56 4.03 22.32 9.44
CA GLY A 56 4.65 23.52 8.89
C GLY A 56 4.50 23.79 7.40
N LEU A 57 3.28 23.72 6.85
CA LEU A 57 2.94 24.52 5.66
C LEU A 57 2.17 25.76 6.11
N GLY A 58 2.93 26.75 6.56
CA GLY A 58 2.45 28.12 6.63
C GLY A 58 2.30 28.65 5.21
N LEU A 59 1.09 29.05 4.85
CA LEU A 59 0.83 30.00 3.79
C LEU A 59 0.35 31.27 4.50
N GLY A 60 1.17 32.32 4.48
CA GLY A 60 0.65 33.69 4.41
C GLY A 60 -0.18 33.82 3.13
N ASP A 61 -1.21 34.64 3.04
CA ASP A 61 -1.55 35.91 3.69
C ASP A 61 -2.81 35.83 4.57
#